data_AF-A0A527IF41-F1
#
_entry.id   AF-A0A527IF41-F1
#
_cell.length_a   1.000
_cell.length_b   1.000
_cell.length_c   1.000
_cell.angle_alpha   90.00
_cell.angle_beta   90.00
_cell.angle_gamma   90.00
#
_symmetry.space_group_name_H-M   'P 1'
#
loop_
_entity.id
_entity.type
_entity.pdbx_description
1 polymer ?
#
loop_
_entity_poly.entity_id
_entity_poly.type
_entity_poly.pdbx_seq_one_letter_code
_entity_poly.pdbx_strand_id
1 'polypeptide(L)'
;GLAAIEARMAQGPFALGDDISFADAWLTPTRFIFNNFRAMTGRHDLLDAYPKFDAYEQIASQHPALSRVWGEMTDGLKIFLSELEMGAA
;
A
#
# COMPACT_ATOMS: atom_id res chain seq x y z
N GLY A 1 14.58 -1.82 -3.94
CA GLY A 1 13.55 -2.86 -3.74
C GLY A 1 13.05 -2.84 -2.31
N LEU A 2 12.08 -3.70 -1.96
CA LEU A 2 11.42 -3.70 -0.64
C LEU A 2 12.38 -3.78 0.55
N ALA A 3 13.44 -4.58 0.48
CA ALA A 3 14.47 -4.65 1.53
C ALA A 3 15.07 -3.28 1.89
N ALA A 4 15.23 -2.39 0.91
CA ALA A 4 15.76 -1.04 1.12
C ALA A 4 14.74 -0.10 1.75
N ILE A 5 13.43 -0.32 1.51
CA ILE A 5 12.34 0.43 2.12
C ILE A 5 12.20 -0.03 3.58
N GLU A 6 12.10 -1.34 3.81
CA GLU A 6 12.01 -1.96 5.14
C GLU A 6 13.13 -1.50 6.08
N ALA A 7 14.37 -1.45 5.58
CA ALA A 7 15.52 -0.99 6.35
C ALA A 7 15.46 0.51 6.72
N ARG A 8 14.81 1.33 5.89
CA ARG A 8 14.68 2.78 6.11
C ARG A 8 13.46 3.17 6.93
N MET A 9 12.43 2.33 6.93
CA MET A 9 11.23 2.58 7.71
C MET A 9 11.54 2.63 9.21
N ALA A 10 10.98 3.61 9.89
CA ALA A 10 11.07 3.72 11.33
C ALA A 10 10.33 2.57 12.04
N GLN A 11 10.62 2.39 13.33
CA GLN A 11 9.84 1.53 14.24
C GLN A 11 8.66 2.33 14.85
N GLY A 12 8.08 3.25 14.07
CA GLY A 12 7.05 4.18 14.49
C GLY A 12 5.80 4.06 13.62
N PRO A 13 4.75 4.84 13.93
CA PRO A 13 3.48 4.76 13.21
C PRO A 13 3.63 5.18 11.74
N PHE A 14 4.54 6.08 11.39
CA PHE A 14 4.68 6.59 10.03
C PHE A 14 6.02 6.19 9.41
N ALA A 15 6.14 6.39 8.10
CA ALA A 15 7.24 5.91 7.27
C ALA A 15 8.63 6.26 7.84
N LEU A 16 8.77 7.46 8.43
CA LEU A 16 10.04 7.97 8.96
C LEU A 16 10.00 8.31 10.47
N GLY A 17 8.92 7.99 11.19
CA GLY A 17 8.84 8.25 12.63
C GLY A 17 7.42 8.45 13.15
N ASP A 18 7.27 9.37 14.10
CA ASP A 18 6.02 9.64 14.82
C ASP A 18 5.10 10.64 14.13
N ASP A 19 5.61 11.35 13.12
CA ASP A 19 4.86 12.34 12.34
C ASP A 19 4.72 11.93 10.87
N ILE A 20 3.59 12.30 10.27
CA ILE A 20 3.37 12.16 8.84
C ILE A 20 4.37 13.02 8.04
N SER A 21 4.86 12.47 6.94
CA SER A 21 5.81 13.12 6.06
C SER A 21 5.46 12.90 4.59
N PHE A 22 6.23 13.51 3.68
CA PHE A 22 6.13 13.18 2.25
C PHE A 22 6.44 11.71 1.95
N ALA A 23 7.18 11.02 2.81
CA ALA A 23 7.43 9.59 2.63
C ALA A 23 6.12 8.78 2.74
N ASP A 24 5.21 9.16 3.63
CA ASP A 24 3.89 8.51 3.80
C ASP A 24 2.97 8.72 2.61
N ALA A 25 3.01 9.92 2.01
CA ALA A 25 2.28 10.24 0.80
C ALA A 25 2.72 9.34 -0.38
N TRP A 26 4.01 9.00 -0.46
CA TRP A 26 4.53 8.06 -1.48
C TRP A 26 4.28 6.59 -1.10
N LEU A 27 4.46 6.25 0.18
CA LEU A 27 4.41 4.87 0.66
C LEU A 27 2.99 4.30 0.61
N THR A 28 1.98 5.11 0.91
CA THR A 28 0.58 4.69 0.98
C THR A 28 0.05 4.07 -0.32
N PRO A 29 0.08 4.75 -1.48
CA PRO A 29 -0.35 4.13 -2.74
C PRO A 29 0.54 2.95 -3.14
N THR A 30 1.85 3.03 -2.85
CA THR A 30 2.78 1.93 -3.13
C THR A 30 2.40 0.67 -2.37
N ARG A 31 2.12 0.77 -1.06
CA ARG A 31 1.73 -0.35 -0.22
C ARG A 31 0.38 -0.94 -0.66
N PHE A 32 -0.59 -0.11 -1.05
CA PHE A 32 -1.88 -0.57 -1.58
C PHE A 32 -1.71 -1.52 -2.79
N ILE A 33 -0.82 -1.20 -3.73
CA ILE A 33 -0.59 -2.01 -4.94
C ILE A 33 -0.20 -3.45 -4.59
N PHE A 34 0.56 -3.65 -3.51
CA PHE A 34 1.02 -4.99 -3.12
C PHE A 34 -0.12 -5.91 -2.66
N ASN A 35 -1.26 -5.40 -2.18
CA ASN A 35 -2.42 -6.25 -1.88
C ASN A 35 -2.94 -6.94 -3.13
N ASN A 36 -3.10 -6.16 -4.19
CA ASN A 36 -3.57 -6.65 -5.48
C ASN A 36 -2.53 -7.54 -6.15
N PHE A 37 -1.25 -7.18 -6.05
CA PHE A 37 -0.17 -7.98 -6.60
C PHE A 37 -0.07 -9.37 -5.92
N ARG A 38 -0.23 -9.46 -4.59
CA ARG A 38 -0.32 -10.74 -3.87
C ARG A 38 -1.48 -11.58 -4.40
N ALA A 39 -2.65 -10.98 -4.57
CA ALA A 39 -3.84 -11.67 -5.08
C ALA A 39 -3.65 -12.18 -6.52
N MET A 40 -3.17 -11.33 -7.43
CA MET A 40 -2.98 -11.67 -8.84
C MET A 40 -1.92 -12.75 -9.07
N THR A 41 -0.86 -12.76 -8.26
CA THR A 41 0.26 -13.69 -8.43
C THR A 41 0.13 -14.95 -7.57
N GLY A 42 -0.85 -15.02 -6.66
CA GLY A 42 -0.97 -16.08 -5.66
C GLY A 42 0.15 -16.08 -4.61
N ARG A 43 1.03 -15.08 -4.61
CA ARG A 43 2.16 -14.95 -3.68
C ARG A 43 1.73 -14.29 -2.38
N HIS A 44 0.94 -15.01 -1.59
CA HIS A 44 0.50 -14.52 -0.28
C HIS A 44 1.66 -14.29 0.68
N ASP A 45 2.80 -14.96 0.52
CA ASP A 45 4.03 -14.83 1.33
C ASP A 45 4.90 -13.62 0.97
N LEU A 46 4.54 -12.85 -0.06
CA LEU A 46 5.43 -11.85 -0.68
C LEU A 46 5.98 -10.79 0.29
N LEU A 47 5.24 -10.46 1.34
CA LEU A 47 5.59 -9.41 2.30
C LEU A 47 6.13 -9.95 3.64
N ASP A 48 6.21 -11.26 3.81
CA ASP A 48 6.62 -11.88 5.09
C ASP A 48 8.03 -11.45 5.54
N ALA A 49 8.91 -11.18 4.57
CA ALA A 49 10.27 -10.68 4.82
C ALA A 49 10.34 -9.18 5.15
N TYR A 50 9.23 -8.43 5.08
CA TYR A 50 9.17 -6.97 5.19
C TYR A 50 8.05 -6.54 6.16
N PRO A 51 8.17 -6.87 7.45
CA PRO A 51 7.08 -6.70 8.42
C PRO A 51 6.67 -5.24 8.65
N LYS A 52 7.59 -4.26 8.62
CA LYS A 52 7.21 -2.84 8.77
C LYS A 52 6.40 -2.38 7.56
N PHE A 53 6.85 -2.75 6.37
CA PHE A 53 6.14 -2.45 5.14
C PHE A 53 4.76 -3.11 5.13
N ASP A 54 4.65 -4.38 5.53
CA ASP A 54 3.37 -5.08 5.58
C ASP A 54 2.39 -4.41 6.56
N ALA A 55 2.84 -4.12 7.78
CA ALA A 55 2.04 -3.50 8.84
C ALA A 55 1.56 -2.07 8.52
N TYR A 56 2.24 -1.37 7.61
CA TYR A 56 1.91 0.02 7.25
C TYR A 56 0.49 0.21 6.71
N GLU A 57 -0.11 -0.83 6.13
CA GLU A 57 -1.52 -0.80 5.69
C GLU A 57 -2.49 -0.43 6.82
N GLN A 58 -2.28 -0.97 8.01
CA GLN A 58 -3.15 -0.70 9.15
C GLN A 58 -3.05 0.77 9.59
N ILE A 59 -1.84 1.34 9.56
CA ILE A 59 -1.60 2.75 9.89
C ILE A 59 -2.26 3.65 8.83
N ALA A 60 -1.99 3.38 7.54
CA ALA A 60 -2.53 4.18 6.45
C ALA A 60 -4.07 4.22 6.48
N SER A 61 -4.71 3.11 6.85
CA SER A 61 -6.17 3.01 6.96
C SER A 61 -6.76 3.83 8.13
N GLN A 62 -5.96 4.15 9.15
CA GLN A 62 -6.42 4.87 10.35
C GLN A 62 -6.18 6.39 10.30
N HIS A 63 -5.14 6.85 9.60
CA HIS A 63 -4.84 8.28 9.51
C HIS A 63 -5.74 8.98 8.48
N PRO A 64 -6.46 10.08 8.81
CA PRO A 64 -7.47 10.67 7.92
C PRO A 64 -6.99 11.02 6.50
N ALA A 65 -5.77 11.55 6.36
CA ALA A 65 -5.24 11.91 5.05
C ALA A 65 -4.82 10.68 4.23
N LEU A 66 -4.28 9.64 4.89
CA LEU A 66 -3.77 8.45 4.21
C LEU A 66 -4.91 7.51 3.84
N SER A 67 -5.93 7.41 4.70
CA SER A 67 -7.12 6.61 4.45
C SER A 67 -7.94 7.15 3.29
N ARG A 68 -7.95 8.48 3.11
CA ARG A 68 -8.51 9.12 1.91
C ARG A 68 -7.79 8.65 0.64
N VAL A 69 -6.46 8.71 0.61
CA VAL A 69 -5.66 8.22 -0.54
C VAL A 69 -5.95 6.74 -0.79
N TRP A 70 -6.03 5.93 0.26
CA TRP A 70 -6.36 4.51 0.16
C TRP A 70 -7.75 4.27 -0.44
N GLY A 71 -8.75 5.06 -0.03
CA GLY A 71 -10.10 5.04 -0.59
C GLY A 71 -10.12 5.41 -2.07
N GLU A 72 -9.45 6.51 -2.45
CA GLU A 72 -9.34 6.94 -3.84
C GLU A 72 -8.66 5.87 -4.72
N MET A 73 -7.60 5.22 -4.22
CA MET A 73 -6.96 4.07 -4.88
C MET A 73 -7.90 2.87 -5.04
N THR A 74 -8.70 2.58 -4.01
CA THR A 74 -9.68 1.49 -4.03
C THR A 74 -10.75 1.73 -5.09
N ASP A 75 -11.28 2.95 -5.17
CA ASP A 75 -12.31 3.30 -6.15
C ASP A 75 -11.74 3.33 -7.57
N GLY A 76 -10.53 3.88 -7.75
CA GLY A 76 -9.83 3.84 -9.03
C GLY A 76 -9.59 2.41 -9.52
N LEU A 77 -9.21 1.48 -8.64
CA LEU A 77 -9.02 0.08 -9.00
C LEU A 77 -10.32 -0.58 -9.48
N LYS A 78 -11.46 -0.32 -8.81
CA LYS A 78 -12.76 -0.88 -9.23
C LYS A 78 -13.12 -0.45 -10.65
N ILE A 79 -12.94 0.84 -10.96
CA ILE A 79 -13.19 1.39 -12.29
C ILE A 79 -12.27 0.74 -13.31
N PHE A 80 -10.97 0.70 -13.02
CA PHE A 80 -9.97 0.09 -13.90
C PHE A 80 -10.27 -1.37 -14.23
N LEU A 81 -10.67 -2.17 -13.23
CA LEU A 81 -11.03 -3.57 -13.44
C LEU A 81 -12.32 -3.72 -14.26
N SER A 82 -13.33 -2.89 -14.00
CA SER A 82 -14.57 -2.88 -14.79
C SER A 82 -14.31 -2.55 -16.27
N GLU A 83 -13.42 -1.60 -16.55
CA GLU A 83 -13.06 -1.21 -17.92
C GLU A 83 -12.27 -2.32 -18.63
N LEU A 84 -11.37 -3.01 -17.91
CA LEU A 84 -10.64 -4.17 -18.44
C LEU A 84 -11.58 -5.31 -18.82
N GLU A 85 -12.58 -5.62 -17.99
CA GLU A 85 -13.58 -6.65 -18.27
C GLU A 85 -14.44 -6.29 -19.49
N MET A 86 -14.86 -5.03 -19.60
CA MET A 86 -15.64 -4.55 -20.74
C MET A 86 -14.85 -4.52 -22.06
N GLY A 87 -13.55 -4.24 -22.02
CA GLY A 87 -12.69 -4.24 -23.21
C GLY A 87 -12.26 -5.64 -23.67
N ALA A 88 -12.48 -6.67 -22.87
CA ALA A 88 -12.18 -8.07 -23.19
C ALA A 88 -13.39 -8.84 -23.77
N ALA A 89 -14.59 -8.23 -23.76
CA ALA A 89 -15.84 -8.76 -24.30
C ALA A 89 -16.10 -8.31 -25.75
#